data_AF-A0A3M1YMW1-F1
#
_entry.id   AF-A0A3M1YMW1-F1
#
_cell.length_a   1.000
_cell.length_b   1.000
_cell.length_c   1.000
_cell.angle_alpha   90.00
_cell.angle_beta   90.00
_cell.angle_gamma   90.00
#
_symmetry.space_group_name_H-M   'P 1'
#
loop_
_entity.id
_entity.type
_entity.pdbx_description
1 polymer ?
#
loop_
_entity_poly.entity_id
_entity_poly.type
_entity_poly.pdbx_seq_one_letter_code
_entity_poly.pdbx_strand_id
1 'polypeptide(L)'
;MLIGIPVISFLITALIFGEYLVTDPRFFMTRLLTDSIIYTTTLWLIYRHLFFRLRKKYPRLEQTKQRILRVAIGIVVIYFIVKKVLGILLHTEFQTHLHQQDSHEIGVTIGSMIITFMVLGIYETIGFYTQLQKSILEKEQLKRENIQSQLEGLKNQVNP
;
A
#
# COMPACT_ATOMS: atom_id res chain seq x y z
N MET A 1 -1.34 -6.25 -9.32
CA MET A 1 -0.20 -6.03 -10.22
C MET A 1 1.01 -6.78 -9.66
N LEU A 2 1.57 -7.74 -10.40
CA LEU A 2 2.78 -8.47 -10.01
C LEU A 2 4.06 -7.81 -10.55
N ILE A 3 3.92 -6.95 -11.58
CA ILE A 3 5.03 -6.20 -12.21
C ILE A 3 5.69 -5.19 -11.26
N GLY A 4 4.97 -4.72 -10.23
CA GLY A 4 5.53 -3.80 -9.24
C GLY A 4 6.64 -4.41 -8.38
N ILE A 5 6.66 -5.72 -8.21
CA ILE A 5 7.64 -6.43 -7.37
C ILE A 5 9.07 -6.27 -7.92
N PRO A 6 9.38 -6.67 -9.17
CA PRO A 6 10.74 -6.51 -9.70
C PRO A 6 11.15 -5.04 -9.82
N VAL A 7 10.22 -4.14 -10.17
CA VAL A 7 10.50 -2.70 -10.28
C VAL A 7 10.89 -2.10 -8.94
N ILE A 8 10.12 -2.35 -7.88
CA ILE A 8 10.39 -1.82 -6.53
C ILE A 8 11.66 -2.45 -5.97
N SER A 9 11.85 -3.76 -6.15
CA SER A 9 13.05 -4.46 -5.69
C SER A 9 14.30 -3.86 -6.32
N PHE A 10 14.29 -3.65 -7.64
CA PHE A 10 15.39 -3.04 -8.36
C PHE A 10 15.62 -1.59 -7.93
N LEU A 11 14.55 -0.78 -7.83
CA LEU A 11 14.64 0.64 -7.48
C LEU A 11 15.22 0.84 -6.08
N ILE A 12 14.76 0.10 -5.07
CA ILE A 12 15.29 0.18 -3.70
C ILE A 12 16.76 -0.26 -3.69
N THR A 13 17.09 -1.36 -4.36
CA THR A 13 18.46 -1.88 -4.39
C THR A 13 19.42 -0.90 -5.08
N ALA A 14 19.01 -0.32 -6.22
CA ALA A 14 19.81 0.64 -6.96
C ALA A 14 19.98 1.98 -6.23
N LEU A 15 18.93 2.46 -5.53
CA LEU A 15 18.97 3.72 -4.80
C LEU A 15 19.90 3.66 -3.59
N ILE A 16 20.01 2.49 -2.96
CA ILE A 16 20.73 2.33 -1.69
C ILE A 16 22.12 1.73 -1.90
N PHE A 17 22.25 0.79 -2.83
CA PHE A 17 23.49 0.07 -3.09
C PHE A 17 24.06 0.38 -4.48
N GLY A 18 23.75 1.57 -5.02
CA GLY A 18 24.22 1.99 -6.34
C GLY A 18 25.74 2.00 -6.49
N GLU A 19 26.48 2.17 -5.39
CA GLU A 19 27.95 2.09 -5.36
C GLU A 19 28.45 0.68 -5.72
N TYR A 20 27.75 -0.38 -5.31
CA TYR A 20 28.09 -1.75 -5.65
C TYR A 20 27.80 -2.08 -7.12
N LEU A 21 26.99 -1.29 -7.80
CA LEU A 21 26.72 -1.44 -9.23
C LEU A 21 27.97 -1.12 -10.06
N VAL A 22 28.83 -0.24 -9.56
CA VAL A 22 30.11 0.15 -10.19
C VAL A 22 31.26 -0.70 -9.66
N THR A 23 31.30 -0.96 -8.35
CA THR A 23 32.43 -1.62 -7.69
C THR A 23 32.40 -3.15 -7.83
N ASP A 24 31.22 -3.79 -7.71
CA ASP A 24 31.05 -5.24 -7.92
C ASP A 24 29.65 -5.58 -8.48
N PRO A 25 29.46 -5.45 -9.80
CA PRO A 25 28.16 -5.67 -10.44
C PRO A 25 27.67 -7.12 -10.35
N ARG A 26 28.57 -8.10 -10.18
CA ARG A 26 28.19 -9.52 -10.04
C ARG A 26 27.55 -9.78 -8.68
N PHE A 27 28.15 -9.22 -7.63
CA PHE A 27 27.60 -9.27 -6.27
C PHE A 27 26.24 -8.55 -6.18
N PHE A 28 26.12 -7.39 -6.82
CA PHE A 28 24.87 -6.64 -6.91
C PHE A 28 23.73 -7.46 -7.56
N MET A 29 23.97 -8.05 -8.73
CA MET A 29 22.95 -8.78 -9.49
C MET A 29 22.54 -10.10 -8.84
N THR A 30 23.48 -10.83 -8.21
CA THR A 30 23.21 -12.18 -7.71
C THR A 30 22.74 -12.21 -6.27
N ARG A 31 23.39 -11.46 -5.37
CA ARG A 31 23.08 -11.50 -3.93
C ARG A 31 22.10 -10.41 -3.53
N LEU A 32 22.43 -9.14 -3.78
CA LEU A 32 21.60 -8.01 -3.33
C LEU A 32 20.22 -8.03 -3.96
N LEU A 33 20.15 -8.23 -5.28
CA LEU A 33 18.88 -8.22 -5.98
C LEU A 33 18.00 -9.40 -5.55
N THR A 34 18.58 -10.59 -5.33
CA THR A 34 17.85 -11.77 -4.86
C THR A 34 17.25 -11.53 -3.48
N ASP A 35 18.03 -11.00 -2.55
CA ASP A 35 17.55 -10.69 -1.20
C ASP A 35 16.42 -9.63 -1.26
N SER A 36 16.61 -8.55 -2.02
CA SER A 36 15.58 -7.53 -2.23
C SER A 36 14.29 -8.08 -2.84
N ILE A 37 14.38 -9.01 -3.79
CA ILE A 37 13.21 -9.65 -4.40
C ILE A 37 12.48 -10.50 -3.37
N ILE A 38 13.20 -11.28 -2.55
CA ILE A 38 12.60 -12.11 -1.49
C ILE A 38 11.86 -11.24 -0.48
N TYR A 39 12.51 -10.18 0.02
CA TYR A 39 11.92 -9.23 0.96
C TYR A 39 10.67 -8.55 0.37
N THR A 40 10.81 -8.00 -0.84
CA THR A 40 9.73 -7.28 -1.52
C THR A 40 8.56 -8.20 -1.80
N THR A 41 8.80 -9.41 -2.30
CA THR A 41 7.75 -10.39 -2.59
C THR A 41 6.99 -10.78 -1.33
N THR A 42 7.71 -11.05 -0.24
CA THR A 42 7.11 -11.45 1.04
C THR A 42 6.23 -10.34 1.60
N LEU A 43 6.75 -9.12 1.69
CA LEU A 43 5.98 -7.95 2.15
C LEU A 43 4.77 -7.69 1.26
N TRP A 44 4.95 -7.75 -0.07
CA TRP A 44 3.89 -7.51 -1.03
C TRP A 44 2.69 -8.45 -0.85
N LEU A 45 2.95 -9.75 -0.69
CA LEU A 45 1.91 -10.75 -0.48
C LEU A 45 1.16 -10.53 0.83
N ILE A 46 1.89 -10.25 1.93
CA ILE A 46 1.29 -10.05 3.25
C ILE A 46 0.46 -8.76 3.27
N TYR A 47 0.99 -7.65 2.75
CA TYR A 47 0.25 -6.38 2.68
C TYR A 47 -0.99 -6.48 1.80
N ARG A 48 -0.90 -7.17 0.66
CA ARG A 48 -2.06 -7.41 -0.20
C ARG A 48 -3.15 -8.18 0.53
N HIS A 49 -2.77 -9.21 1.28
CA HIS A 49 -3.71 -9.99 2.08
C HIS A 49 -4.34 -9.15 3.20
N LEU A 50 -3.53 -8.38 3.92
CA LEU A 50 -3.98 -7.46 4.96
C LEU A 50 -5.01 -6.45 4.40
N PHE A 51 -4.69 -5.83 3.28
CA PHE A 51 -5.55 -4.84 2.63
C PHE A 51 -6.90 -5.45 2.23
N PHE A 52 -6.89 -6.63 1.61
CA PHE A 52 -8.11 -7.32 1.20
C PHE A 52 -8.98 -7.75 2.40
N ARG A 53 -8.36 -8.29 3.45
CA ARG A 53 -9.03 -8.65 4.71
C ARG A 53 -9.71 -7.44 5.35
N LEU A 54 -8.99 -6.31 5.47
CA LEU A 54 -9.51 -5.09 6.08
C LEU A 54 -10.59 -4.42 5.23
N ARG A 55 -10.47 -4.46 3.91
CA ARG A 55 -11.50 -3.94 3.00
C ARG A 55 -12.81 -4.74 3.08
N LYS A 56 -12.73 -6.07 3.22
CA LYS A 56 -13.91 -6.91 3.47
C LYS A 56 -14.55 -6.64 4.83
N LYS A 57 -13.74 -6.39 5.86
CA LYS A 57 -14.23 -6.14 7.22
C LYS A 57 -14.82 -4.73 7.40
N TYR A 58 -14.29 -3.73 6.69
CA TYR A 58 -14.70 -2.32 6.76
C TYR A 58 -15.12 -1.79 5.38
N PRO A 59 -16.25 -2.26 4.83
CA PRO A 59 -16.71 -1.87 3.49
C PRO A 59 -17.35 -0.48 3.45
N ARG A 60 -17.81 0.06 4.60
CA ARG A 60 -18.56 1.32 4.66
C ARG A 60 -17.64 2.53 4.54
N LEU A 61 -18.15 3.58 3.88
CA LEU A 61 -17.46 4.86 3.68
C LEU A 61 -17.04 5.52 5.01
N GLU A 62 -17.92 5.51 6.01
CA GLU A 62 -17.68 6.08 7.34
C GLU A 62 -16.50 5.43 8.06
N GLN A 63 -16.24 4.16 7.76
CA GLN A 63 -15.15 3.38 8.37
C GLN A 63 -13.82 3.54 7.64
N THR A 64 -13.76 4.33 6.55
CA THR A 64 -12.56 4.51 5.74
C THR A 64 -11.38 5.03 6.55
N LYS A 65 -11.58 6.03 7.42
CA LYS A 65 -10.51 6.54 8.30
C LYS A 65 -9.96 5.46 9.23
N GLN A 66 -10.85 4.66 9.83
CA GLN A 66 -10.45 3.55 10.72
C GLN A 66 -9.73 2.45 9.95
N ARG A 67 -10.16 2.14 8.72
CA ARG A 67 -9.51 1.18 7.84
C ARG A 67 -8.09 1.62 7.51
N ILE A 68 -7.92 2.86 7.05
CA ILE A 68 -6.61 3.43 6.68
C ILE A 68 -5.65 3.38 7.88
N LEU A 69 -6.09 3.82 9.06
CA LEU A 69 -5.26 3.79 10.26
C LEU A 69 -4.81 2.36 10.63
N ARG A 70 -5.74 1.39 10.59
CA ARG A 70 -5.42 -0.02 10.86
C ARG A 70 -4.49 -0.63 9.81
N VAL A 71 -4.66 -0.29 8.53
CA VAL A 71 -3.75 -0.71 7.46
C VAL A 71 -2.36 -0.12 7.69
N ALA A 72 -2.26 1.18 7.99
CA ALA A 72 -1.00 1.86 8.22
C ALA A 72 -0.23 1.25 9.40
N ILE A 73 -0.90 1.06 10.55
CA ILE A 73 -0.30 0.39 11.71
C ILE A 73 0.10 -1.04 11.36
N GLY A 74 -0.77 -1.78 10.67
CA GLY A 74 -0.49 -3.15 10.25
C GLY A 74 0.74 -3.26 9.35
N ILE A 75 0.91 -2.33 8.41
CA ILE A 75 2.09 -2.26 7.54
C ILE A 75 3.37 -2.10 8.36
N VAL A 76 3.40 -1.14 9.30
CA VAL A 76 4.59 -0.92 10.14
C VAL A 76 4.92 -2.16 10.96
N VAL A 77 3.92 -2.76 11.62
CA VAL A 77 4.13 -3.95 12.45
C VAL A 77 4.62 -5.14 11.62
N ILE A 78 3.96 -5.42 10.49
CA ILE A 78 4.35 -6.51 9.59
C ILE A 78 5.75 -6.28 9.04
N TYR A 79 6.12 -5.04 8.70
CA TYR A 79 7.45 -4.73 8.23
C TYR A 79 8.53 -5.21 9.21
N PHE A 80 8.43 -4.82 10.47
CA PHE A 80 9.42 -5.19 11.49
C PHE A 80 9.42 -6.70 11.78
N ILE A 81 8.24 -7.35 11.76
CA ILE A 81 8.14 -8.81 11.92
C ILE A 81 8.85 -9.51 10.77
N VAL A 82 8.54 -9.15 9.52
CA VAL A 82 9.15 -9.76 8.34
C VAL A 82 10.65 -9.48 8.29
N LYS A 83 11.09 -8.26 8.64
CA LYS A 83 12.51 -7.93 8.78
C LYS A 83 13.22 -8.86 9.76
N LYS A 84 12.65 -9.07 10.94
CA LYS A 84 13.23 -9.95 11.96
C LYS A 84 13.22 -11.42 11.52
N VAL A 85 12.09 -11.90 10.98
CA VAL A 85 11.92 -13.31 10.58
C VAL A 85 12.80 -13.66 9.39
N LEU A 86 12.79 -12.85 8.33
CA LEU A 86 13.65 -13.08 7.17
C LEU A 86 15.13 -12.85 7.51
N GLY A 87 15.46 -11.92 8.41
CA GLY A 87 16.83 -11.76 8.91
C GLY A 87 17.37 -13.04 9.56
N ILE A 88 16.56 -13.70 10.40
CA ILE A 88 16.92 -14.96 11.05
C ILE A 88 16.95 -16.11 10.02
N LEU A 89 15.96 -16.21 9.13
CA LEU A 89 15.84 -17.31 8.18
C LEU A 89 16.90 -17.27 7.08
N LEU A 90 17.27 -16.07 6.64
CA LEU A 90 18.26 -15.92 5.59
C LEU A 90 19.67 -16.16 6.13
N HIS A 91 19.91 -16.06 7.46
CA HIS A 91 21.14 -16.37 8.21
C HIS A 91 22.43 -16.36 7.36
N THR A 92 22.58 -15.34 6.53
CA THR A 92 23.68 -15.23 5.59
C THR A 92 24.75 -14.38 6.26
N GLU A 93 26.00 -14.82 6.16
CA GLU A 93 27.27 -14.09 6.37
C GLU A 93 27.27 -12.63 5.84
N PHE A 94 26.26 -12.28 5.04
CA PHE A 94 25.92 -10.99 4.49
C PHE A 94 25.43 -9.97 5.54
N GLN A 95 24.71 -10.41 6.60
CA GLN A 95 24.34 -9.52 7.71
C GLN A 95 25.59 -8.99 8.42
N THR A 96 26.65 -9.79 8.53
CA THR A 96 27.92 -9.39 9.16
C THR A 96 28.69 -8.35 8.33
N HIS A 97 28.55 -8.34 7.01
CA HIS A 97 29.22 -7.35 6.13
C HIS A 97 28.46 -6.02 6.03
N LEU A 98 27.12 -6.03 6.10
CA LEU A 98 26.31 -4.80 6.06
C LEU A 98 26.05 -4.18 7.44
N HIS A 99 26.07 -4.96 8.54
CA HIS A 99 25.95 -4.41 9.89
C HIS A 99 27.14 -3.53 10.31
N GLN A 100 28.23 -3.50 9.54
CA GLN A 100 29.30 -2.52 9.76
C GLN A 100 28.93 -1.11 9.26
N GLN A 101 27.81 -0.95 8.54
CA GLN A 101 27.39 0.30 7.92
C GLN A 101 25.92 0.63 8.23
N ASP A 102 25.65 0.96 9.50
CA ASP A 102 24.33 1.33 10.06
C ASP A 102 23.54 2.35 9.20
N SER A 103 24.25 3.20 8.45
CA SER A 103 23.64 4.21 7.56
C SER A 103 22.78 3.60 6.44
N HIS A 104 23.19 2.46 5.88
CA HIS A 104 22.43 1.82 4.80
C HIS A 104 21.16 1.16 5.34
N GLU A 105 21.19 0.58 6.55
CA GLU A 105 20.07 -0.16 7.11
C GLU A 105 18.86 0.74 7.40
N ILE A 106 19.11 1.94 7.93
CA ILE A 106 18.08 2.96 8.16
C ILE A 106 17.52 3.45 6.82
N GLY A 107 18.40 3.67 5.83
CA GLY A 107 18.00 4.07 4.47
C GLY A 107 17.05 3.06 3.80
N VAL A 108 17.34 1.76 3.91
CA VAL A 108 16.47 0.68 3.40
C VAL A 108 15.11 0.70 4.07
N THR A 109 15.11 0.88 5.39
CA THR A 109 13.89 0.91 6.18
C THR A 109 13.00 2.08 5.80
N ILE A 110 13.56 3.29 5.75
CA ILE A 110 12.82 4.50 5.41
C ILE A 110 12.36 4.45 3.94
N GLY A 111 13.24 4.09 3.01
CA GLY A 111 12.93 4.03 1.58
C GLY A 111 11.81 3.02 1.28
N SER A 112 11.88 1.83 1.86
CA SER A 112 10.84 0.81 1.69
C SER A 112 9.49 1.23 2.30
N MET A 113 9.50 1.91 3.45
CA MET A 113 8.27 2.46 4.05
C MET A 113 7.65 3.56 3.17
N ILE A 114 8.44 4.52 2.68
CA ILE A 114 7.95 5.60 1.82
C ILE A 114 7.27 5.03 0.58
N ILE A 115 7.94 4.11 -0.12
CA ILE A 115 7.38 3.48 -1.32
C ILE A 115 6.10 2.71 -0.98
N THR A 116 6.09 1.97 0.13
CA THR A 116 4.92 1.20 0.57
C THR A 116 3.72 2.11 0.85
N PHE A 117 3.92 3.21 1.59
CA PHE A 117 2.86 4.17 1.88
C PHE A 117 2.39 4.92 0.63
N MET A 118 3.29 5.23 -0.30
CA MET A 118 2.93 5.84 -1.58
C MET A 118 2.03 4.92 -2.40
N VAL A 119 2.40 3.63 -2.53
CA VAL A 119 1.58 2.62 -3.22
C VAL A 119 0.22 2.48 -2.53
N LEU A 120 0.19 2.42 -1.20
CA LEU A 120 -1.07 2.38 -0.44
C LEU A 120 -1.95 3.60 -0.72
N GLY A 121 -1.35 4.80 -0.74
CA GLY A 121 -2.05 6.05 -1.03
C GLY A 121 -2.70 6.03 -2.42
N ILE A 122 -2.03 5.50 -3.43
CA ILE A 122 -2.59 5.31 -4.77
C ILE A 122 -3.81 4.37 -4.71
N TYR A 123 -3.69 3.22 -4.03
CA TYR A 123 -4.80 2.27 -3.91
C TYR A 123 -6.02 2.84 -3.18
N GLU A 124 -5.82 3.55 -2.06
CA GLU A 124 -6.91 4.17 -1.32
C GLU A 124 -7.52 5.35 -2.09
N THR A 125 -6.74 6.13 -2.82
CA THR A 125 -7.25 7.23 -3.65
C THR A 125 -8.18 6.71 -4.75
N ILE A 126 -7.77 5.66 -5.46
CA ILE A 126 -8.62 5.02 -6.48
C ILE A 126 -9.92 4.50 -5.83
N GLY A 127 -9.80 3.80 -4.69
CA GLY A 127 -10.94 3.25 -3.97
C GLY A 127 -11.90 4.31 -3.42
N PHE A 128 -11.36 5.44 -2.96
CA PHE A 128 -12.13 6.58 -2.49
C PHE A 128 -12.86 7.28 -3.63
N TYR A 129 -12.18 7.51 -4.75
CA TYR A 129 -12.76 8.16 -5.93
C TYR A 129 -13.97 7.38 -6.47
N THR A 130 -13.86 6.05 -6.57
CA THR A 130 -15.00 5.21 -7.00
C THR A 130 -16.20 5.31 -6.05
N GLN A 131 -15.96 5.41 -4.74
CA GLN A 131 -17.06 5.56 -3.77
C GLN A 131 -17.64 6.97 -3.81
N LEU A 132 -16.81 8.00 -3.98
CA LEU A 132 -17.26 9.38 -4.11
C LEU A 132 -18.21 9.55 -5.29
N GLN A 133 -17.87 8.98 -6.46
CA GLN A 133 -18.75 9.02 -7.63
C GLN A 133 -20.13 8.38 -7.35
N LYS A 134 -20.16 7.24 -6.66
CA LYS A 134 -21.43 6.60 -6.26
C LYS A 134 -22.27 7.49 -5.35
N SER A 135 -21.65 8.08 -4.33
CA SER A 135 -22.37 8.96 -3.40
C SER A 135 -22.88 10.24 -4.07
N ILE A 136 -22.19 10.77 -5.07
CA ILE A 136 -22.68 11.91 -5.86
C ILE A 136 -23.93 11.50 -6.65
N LEU A 137 -23.88 10.34 -7.31
CA LEU A 137 -24.98 9.82 -8.14
C LEU A 137 -26.23 9.51 -7.29
N GLU A 138 -26.05 8.88 -6.12
CA GLU A 138 -27.13 8.65 -5.15
C GLU A 138 -27.75 9.96 -4.65
N LYS A 139 -26.93 10.99 -4.36
CA LYS A 139 -27.42 12.31 -3.94
C LYS A 139 -28.22 13.02 -5.03
N GLU A 140 -27.78 12.93 -6.29
CA GLU A 140 -28.51 13.50 -7.42
C GLU A 140 -29.87 12.82 -7.61
N GLN A 141 -29.92 11.49 -7.50
CA GLN A 141 -31.16 10.73 -7.60
C GLN A 141 -32.15 11.11 -6.49
N LEU A 142 -31.70 11.14 -5.24
CA LEU A 142 -32.52 11.56 -4.10
C LEU A 142 -33.05 13.00 -4.26
N LYS A 143 -32.25 13.91 -4.82
CA LYS A 143 -32.67 15.29 -5.07
C LYS A 143 -33.77 15.36 -6.13
N ARG A 144 -33.69 14.55 -7.19
CA ARG A 144 -34.72 14.46 -8.24
C ARG A 144 -36.03 13.90 -7.68
N GLU A 145 -35.96 12.81 -6.91
CA GLU A 145 -37.14 12.20 -6.27
C GLU A 145 -37.83 13.17 -5.30
N ASN A 146 -37.06 13.94 -4.52
CA ASN A 146 -37.62 14.96 -3.63
C ASN A 146 -38.36 16.08 -4.40
N ILE A 147 -37.75 16.61 -5.47
CA ILE A 147 -38.39 17.63 -6.32
C ILE A 147 -39.68 17.10 -6.94
N GLN A 148 -39.68 15.85 -7.42
CA GLN A 148 -40.87 15.23 -8.01
C GLN A 148 -41.98 15.04 -6.97
N SER A 149 -41.65 14.58 -5.76
CA SER A 149 -42.62 14.44 -4.67
C SER A 149 -43.25 15.79 -4.25
N GLN A 150 -42.46 16.87 -4.22
CA GLN A 150 -42.97 18.22 -3.96
C GLN A 150 -43.93 18.68 -5.05
N LEU A 151 -43.60 18.43 -6.32
CA LEU A 151 -44.46 18.76 -7.45
C LEU A 151 -45.78 17.98 -7.42
N GLU A 152 -45.75 16.70 -7.08
CA GLU A 152 -46.96 15.88 -6.90
C GLU A 152 -47.82 16.38 -5.74
N GLY A 153 -47.21 16.76 -4.62
CA GLY A 153 -47.91 17.40 -3.50
C GLY A 153 -48.57 18.71 -3.90
N LEU A 154 -47.88 19.58 -4.63
CA LEU A 154 -48.43 20.82 -5.15
C LEU A 154 -49.57 20.58 -6.14
N LYS A 155 -49.44 19.59 -7.03
CA LYS A 155 -50.48 19.24 -8.00
C LYS A 155 -51.76 18.75 -7.32
N ASN A 156 -51.64 17.92 -6.29
CA ASN A 156 -52.79 17.43 -5.51
C ASN A 156 -53.47 18.54 -4.69
N GLN A 157 -52.77 19.62 -4.34
CA GLN A 157 -53.38 20.78 -3.67
C GLN A 157 -54.16 21.69 -4.62
N VAL A 158 -53.74 21.80 -5.88
CA VAL A 158 -54.36 22.69 -6.87
C VAL A 158 -55.56 22.04 -7.58
N ASN A 159 -55.64 20.71 -7.59
CA ASN A 159 -56.70 19.97 -8.27
C ASN A 159 -57.24 18.84 -7.37
N PRO A 160 -58.12 19.16 -6.40
CA PRO A 160 -58.71 18.16 -5.50
C PRO A 160 -59.69 17.21 -6.20
#